data_AF-A0A957WGQ6-F1
#
_entry.id   AF-A0A957WGQ6-F1
#
_cell.length_a   1.000
_cell.length_b   1.000
_cell.length_c   1.000
_cell.angle_alpha   90.00
_cell.angle_beta   90.00
_cell.angle_gamma   90.00
#
_symmetry.space_group_name_H-M   'P 1'
#
loop_
_entity.id
_entity.type
_entity.pdbx_description
1 polymer ?
#
loop_
_entity_poly.entity_id
_entity_poly.type
_entity_poly.pdbx_seq_one_letter_code
_entity_poly.pdbx_strand_id
1 'polypeptide(L)'
;MKLFLRIFTGQGITLQGEINLSDLPNDLARQVQATLTPENLTAAAAAQPNPLMVDASEYELVIHPDDPNQTSQRYELVDADDNIDVLEVLDDIMHEIVRRKKGQS
;
A
#
# COMPACT_ATOMS: atom_id res chain seq x y z
N MET A 1 -6.05 -13.15 0.17
CA MET A 1 -5.37 -12.25 -0.78
C MET A 1 -4.11 -11.81 -0.07
N LYS A 2 -2.95 -11.82 -0.73
CA LYS A 2 -1.70 -11.35 -0.14
C LYS A 2 -1.33 -9.99 -0.71
N LEU A 3 -0.91 -9.10 0.19
CA LEU A 3 -0.45 -7.75 -0.12
C LEU A 3 1.05 -7.69 0.12
N PHE A 4 1.80 -7.27 -0.88
CA PHE A 4 3.19 -6.89 -0.74
C PHE A 4 3.27 -5.37 -0.91
N LEU A 5 3.79 -4.69 0.10
CA LEU A 5 3.90 -3.24 0.11
C LEU A 5 5.35 -2.83 0.32
N ARG A 6 5.78 -1.85 -0.45
CA ARG A 6 7.08 -1.21 -0.36
C ARG A 6 6.91 0.29 -0.42
N ILE A 7 7.61 1.00 0.45
CA ILE A 7 7.57 2.47 0.57
C ILE A 7 9.00 2.99 0.48
N PHE A 8 9.23 3.92 -0.43
CA PHE A 8 10.43 4.72 -0.54
C PHE A 8 10.12 6.12 -0.05
N THR A 9 10.67 6.49 1.09
CA THR A 9 10.50 7.85 1.62
C THR A 9 11.57 8.78 1.03
N GLY A 10 11.27 10.08 0.90
CA GLY A 10 12.23 11.09 0.41
C GLY A 10 13.56 11.15 1.20
N GLN A 11 13.60 10.57 2.40
CA GLN A 11 14.81 10.47 3.24
C GLN A 11 15.72 9.29 2.87
N GLY A 12 15.42 8.54 1.81
CA GLY A 12 16.19 7.38 1.36
C GLY A 12 15.94 6.11 2.18
N ILE A 13 14.91 6.09 3.03
CA ILE A 13 14.50 4.90 3.80
C ILE A 13 13.53 4.09 2.93
N THR A 14 13.86 2.81 2.74
CA THR A 14 12.97 1.82 2.12
C THR A 14 12.39 0.89 3.17
N LEU A 15 11.07 0.91 3.31
CA LEU A 15 10.32 -0.07 4.10
C LEU A 15 9.66 -1.06 3.15
N GLN A 16 9.66 -2.34 3.50
CA GLN A 16 8.96 -3.36 2.72
C GLN A 16 8.44 -4.49 3.60
N GLY A 17 7.32 -5.09 3.20
CA GLY A 17 6.84 -6.34 3.79
C GLY A 17 5.64 -6.90 3.08
N GLU A 18 5.24 -8.08 3.55
CA GLU A 18 4.05 -8.77 3.06
C GLU A 18 3.09 -9.06 4.22
N ILE A 19 1.81 -9.06 3.90
CA ILE A 19 0.75 -9.43 4.83
C ILE A 19 -0.42 -10.07 4.08
N ASN A 20 -1.06 -11.07 4.67
CA ASN A 20 -2.32 -11.57 4.12
C ASN A 20 -3.47 -10.69 4.62
N LEU A 21 -4.48 -10.46 3.78
CA LEU A 21 -5.68 -9.72 4.16
C LEU A 21 -6.36 -10.34 5.41
N SER A 22 -6.33 -11.67 5.53
CA SER A 22 -6.87 -12.41 6.68
C SER A 22 -6.10 -12.16 7.98
N ASP A 23 -4.85 -11.71 7.87
CA ASP A 23 -4.01 -11.41 9.02
C ASP A 23 -4.26 -10.00 9.54
N LEU A 24 -4.84 -9.09 8.76
CA LEU A 24 -5.09 -7.71 9.19
C LEU A 24 -6.20 -7.64 10.26
N PRO A 25 -6.16 -6.64 11.17
CA PRO A 25 -7.28 -6.33 12.04
C PRO A 25 -8.57 -6.12 11.24
N ASN A 26 -9.72 -6.55 11.78
CA ASN A 26 -11.00 -6.53 11.05
C ASN A 26 -11.36 -5.15 10.45
N ASP A 27 -11.12 -4.08 11.19
CA ASP A 27 -11.40 -2.71 10.72
C ASP A 27 -10.49 -2.33 9.54
N LEU A 28 -9.19 -2.60 9.64
CA LEU A 28 -8.23 -2.35 8.56
C LEU A 28 -8.51 -3.24 7.35
N ALA A 29 -8.84 -4.52 7.55
CA ALA A 29 -9.21 -5.42 6.46
C ALA A 29 -10.46 -4.94 5.69
N ARG A 30 -11.41 -4.30 6.38
CA ARG A 30 -12.58 -3.67 5.74
C ARG A 30 -12.19 -2.42 4.95
N GLN A 31 -11.36 -1.55 5.52
CA GLN A 31 -10.86 -0.37 4.81
C GLN A 31 -10.07 -0.76 3.56
N VAL A 32 -9.20 -1.76 3.66
CA VAL A 32 -8.47 -2.30 2.51
C VAL A 32 -9.42 -2.75 1.39
N GLN A 33 -10.48 -3.49 1.72
CA GLN A 33 -11.45 -3.93 0.72
C GLN A 33 -12.30 -2.79 0.14
N ALA A 34 -12.56 -1.74 0.92
CA ALA A 34 -13.34 -0.59 0.47
C ALA A 34 -12.50 0.41 -0.35
N THR A 35 -11.23 0.58 0.00
CA THR A 35 -10.36 1.62 -0.55
C THR A 35 -9.39 1.09 -1.60
N LEU A 36 -8.75 -0.07 -1.38
CA LEU A 36 -7.76 -0.64 -2.30
C LEU A 36 -8.45 -1.45 -3.42
N THR A 37 -9.44 -0.84 -4.06
CA THR A 37 -10.09 -1.39 -5.25
C THR A 37 -9.22 -1.14 -6.47
N PRO A 38 -9.30 -1.97 -7.54
CA PRO A 38 -8.55 -1.74 -8.76
C PRO A 38 -8.80 -0.36 -9.38
N GLU A 39 -10.02 0.17 -9.25
CA GLU A 39 -10.41 1.50 -9.76
C GLU A 39 -9.67 2.61 -9.01
N ASN A 40 -9.71 2.60 -7.68
CA ASN A 40 -9.03 3.59 -6.84
C ASN A 40 -7.50 3.51 -7.00
N LEU A 41 -6.95 2.30 -7.04
CA LEU A 41 -5.51 2.09 -7.23
C LEU A 41 -5.04 2.54 -8.62
N THR A 42 -5.84 2.31 -9.66
CA THR A 42 -5.51 2.77 -11.01
C THR A 42 -5.57 4.29 -11.09
N ALA A 43 -6.59 4.92 -10.48
CA ALA A 43 -6.69 6.37 -10.40
C ALA A 43 -5.51 6.98 -9.63
N ALA A 44 -5.17 6.39 -8.47
CA ALA A 44 -4.08 6.84 -7.63
C ALA A 44 -2.69 6.63 -8.28
N ALA A 45 -2.51 5.56 -9.06
CA ALA A 45 -1.28 5.33 -9.83
C ALA A 45 -1.14 6.26 -11.04
N ALA A 46 -2.26 6.80 -11.54
CA ALA A 46 -2.26 7.81 -12.58
C ALA A 46 -2.05 9.23 -12.04
N ALA A 47 -2.07 9.41 -10.71
CA ALA A 47 -1.81 10.71 -10.09
C ALA A 47 -0.40 11.18 -10.43
N GLN A 48 -0.28 12.45 -10.79
CA GLN A 48 1.03 13.05 -11.06
C GLN A 48 1.66 13.46 -9.73
N PRO A 49 2.97 13.22 -9.56
CA PRO A 49 3.68 13.67 -8.37
C PRO A 49 3.58 15.18 -8.26
N ASN A 50 3.29 15.69 -7.06
CA ASN A 50 3.25 17.12 -6.84
C ASN A 50 4.69 17.69 -7.00
N PRO A 51 4.96 18.52 -8.03
CA PRO A 51 6.32 18.99 -8.31
C PRO A 51 6.90 19.89 -7.21
N LEU A 52 6.07 20.32 -6.26
CA LEU A 52 6.47 21.10 -5.10
C LEU A 52 6.83 20.24 -3.87
N MET A 53 6.50 18.95 -3.87
CA MET A 53 6.90 18.00 -2.83
C MET A 53 8.23 17.36 -3.19
N VAL A 54 9.30 17.97 -2.70
CA VAL A 54 10.70 17.49 -2.90
C VAL A 54 10.96 16.18 -2.14
N ASP A 55 10.14 15.87 -1.13
CA ASP A 55 10.23 14.69 -0.27
C ASP A 55 9.03 13.73 -0.43
N ALA A 56 8.39 13.73 -1.60
CA ALA A 56 7.26 12.83 -1.87
C ALA A 56 7.66 11.37 -1.63
N SER A 57 6.82 10.63 -0.91
CA SER A 57 7.01 9.20 -0.74
C SER A 57 6.49 8.45 -1.97
N GLU A 58 7.23 7.44 -2.42
CA GLU A 58 6.82 6.53 -3.49
C GLU A 58 6.39 5.19 -2.87
N TYR A 59 5.27 4.68 -3.33
CA TYR A 59 4.66 3.46 -2.85
C TYR A 59 4.59 2.45 -3.99
N GLU A 60 4.98 1.21 -3.73
CA GLU A 60 4.78 0.09 -4.63
C GLU A 60 3.91 -0.94 -3.91
N LEU A 61 2.70 -1.15 -4.43
CA LEU A 61 1.77 -2.17 -3.96
C LEU A 61 1.67 -3.28 -5.00
N VAL A 62 1.91 -4.52 -4.57
CA VAL A 62 1.63 -5.72 -5.37
C VAL A 62 0.55 -6.54 -4.67
N ILE A 63 -0.56 -6.76 -5.37
CA ILE A 63 -1.67 -7.56 -4.91
C ILE A 63 -1.58 -8.94 -5.56
N HIS A 64 -1.41 -9.96 -4.72
CA HIS A 64 -1.47 -11.35 -5.12
C HIS A 64 -2.87 -11.91 -4.77
N PRO A 65 -3.71 -12.19 -5.79
CA PRO A 65 -5.01 -12.82 -5.56
C PRO A 65 -4.84 -14.24 -5.01
N ASP A 66 -5.82 -14.73 -4.25
CA ASP A 66 -5.81 -16.13 -3.78
C ASP A 66 -6.13 -17.12 -4.91
N ASP A 67 -6.83 -16.65 -5.95
CA ASP A 67 -7.17 -17.46 -7.12
C ASP A 67 -5.93 -17.60 -8.00
N PRO A 68 -5.40 -18.83 -8.20
CA PRO A 68 -4.22 -19.06 -9.03
C PRO A 68 -4.44 -18.73 -10.51
N ASN A 69 -5.69 -18.55 -10.96
CA ASN A 69 -5.99 -18.15 -12.34
C ASN A 69 -5.92 -16.64 -12.54
N GLN A 70 -5.82 -15.85 -11.46
CA GLN A 70 -5.70 -14.40 -11.55
C GLN A 70 -4.23 -13.98 -11.48
N THR A 71 -3.84 -13.06 -12.37
CA THR A 71 -2.49 -12.51 -12.36
C THR A 71 -2.33 -11.48 -11.26
N SER A 72 -1.13 -11.44 -10.66
CA SER A 72 -0.79 -10.42 -9.68
C SER A 72 -0.81 -9.04 -10.32
N GLN A 73 -1.32 -8.06 -9.58
CA GLN A 73 -1.42 -6.68 -10.03
C GLN A 73 -0.42 -5.82 -9.27
N ARG A 74 0.33 -4.98 -9.99
CA ARG A 74 1.31 -4.05 -9.41
C ARG A 74 0.85 -2.62 -9.67
N TYR A 75 0.92 -1.80 -8.63
CA TYR A 75 0.58 -0.40 -8.64
C TYR A 75 1.75 0.40 -8.07
N GLU A 76 2.16 1.43 -8.79
CA GLU A 76 3.17 2.40 -8.35
C GLU A 76 2.43 3.70 -8.08
N LEU A 77 2.49 4.18 -6.84
CA LEU A 77 1.78 5.34 -6.37
C LEU A 77 2.80 6.34 -5.82
N VAL A 78 2.44 7.61 -5.92
CA VAL A 78 3.23 8.72 -5.36
C VAL A 78 2.35 9.50 -4.41
N ASP A 79 3.00 10.13 -3.44
CA ASP A 79 2.36 11.05 -2.51
C ASP A 79 1.72 12.22 -3.28
N ALA A 80 0.39 12.25 -3.30
CA ALA A 80 -0.41 13.24 -4.01
C ALA A 80 -1.70 13.56 -3.23
N ASP A 81 -2.18 14.80 -3.28
CA ASP A 81 -3.40 15.20 -2.57
C ASP A 81 -4.65 14.45 -3.05
N ASP A 82 -4.67 14.01 -4.32
CA ASP A 82 -5.81 13.34 -4.94
C ASP A 82 -5.97 11.85 -4.56
N ASN A 83 -5.00 11.26 -3.83
CA ASN A 83 -5.03 9.85 -3.43
C ASN A 83 -4.80 9.61 -1.92
N ILE A 84 -5.04 10.63 -1.09
CA ILE A 84 -4.83 10.58 0.38
C ILE A 84 -5.47 9.34 1.02
N ASP A 85 -6.74 9.03 0.72
CA ASP A 85 -7.42 7.87 1.32
C ASP A 85 -6.70 6.55 1.02
N VAL A 86 -6.14 6.40 -0.19
CA VAL A 86 -5.38 5.21 -0.58
C VAL A 86 -4.07 5.16 0.20
N LEU A 87 -3.35 6.28 0.28
CA LEU A 87 -2.07 6.37 0.97
C LEU A 87 -2.20 6.10 2.47
N GLU A 88 -3.23 6.64 3.12
CA GLU A 88 -3.51 6.38 4.54
C GLU A 88 -3.68 4.88 4.82
N VAL A 89 -4.43 4.18 3.96
CA VAL A 89 -4.61 2.73 4.10
C VAL A 89 -3.30 1.98 3.85
N LEU A 90 -2.45 2.42 2.92
CA LEU A 90 -1.12 1.83 2.71
C LEU A 90 -0.21 2.03 3.92
N ASP A 91 -0.21 3.21 4.53
CA ASP A 91 0.56 3.50 5.74
C ASP A 91 0.09 2.66 6.92
N ASP A 92 -1.22 2.49 7.11
CA ASP A 92 -1.78 1.62 8.14
C ASP A 92 -1.39 0.15 7.95
N ILE A 93 -1.41 -0.35 6.70
CA ILE A 93 -0.89 -1.68 6.37
C ILE A 93 0.59 -1.79 6.74
N MET A 94 1.41 -0.81 6.36
CA MET A 94 2.84 -0.83 6.67
C MET A 94 3.09 -0.80 8.18
N HIS A 95 2.32 0.00 8.92
CA HIS A 95 2.39 0.05 10.37
C HIS A 95 2.12 -1.35 10.94
N GLU A 96 1.05 -2.02 10.50
CA GLU A 96 0.72 -3.37 10.98
C GLU A 96 1.80 -4.39 10.62
N ILE A 97 2.40 -4.31 9.41
CA ILE A 97 3.57 -5.13 9.02
C ILE A 97 4.74 -4.91 9.98
N VAL A 98 5.11 -3.65 10.25
CA VAL A 98 6.23 -3.29 11.14
C VAL A 98 5.95 -3.74 12.58
N ARG A 99 4.72 -3.52 13.06
CA ARG A 99 4.27 -3.94 14.39
C ARG A 99 4.42 -5.45 14.56
N ARG A 100 4.01 -6.25 13.56
CA ARG A 100 4.15 -7.71 13.59
C ARG A 100 5.60 -8.17 13.58
N LYS A 101 6.45 -7.52 12.78
CA LYS A 101 7.90 -7.80 12.79
C LYS A 101 8.52 -7.53 14.15
N LYS A 102 8.11 -6.45 14.84
CA LYS A 102 8.60 -6.12 16.19
C LYS A 102 8.09 -7.06 17.29
N GLY A 103 6.88 -7.60 17.15
CA GLY A 103 6.28 -8.53 18.12
C GLY A 103 6.81 -9.97 18.06
N GLN A 104 7.68 -10.29 17.10
CA GLN A 104 8.32 -11.60 16.93
C GLN A 104 9.77 -11.64 17.46
N SER A 105 10.26 -10.56 18.06
CA SER A 105 11.61 -10.49 18.70
C SER A 105 11.55 -10.67 20.20
#